data_AF-A0A2M9ZA80-F1
#
_entry.id   AF-A0A2M9ZA80-F1
#
_cell.length_a   1.000
_cell.length_b   1.000
_cell.length_c   1.000
_cell.angle_alpha   90.00
_cell.angle_beta   90.00
_cell.angle_gamma   90.00
#
_symmetry.space_group_name_H-M   'P 1'
#
loop_
_entity.id
_entity.type
_entity.pdbx_description
1 polymer ?
#
loop_
_entity_poly.entity_id
_entity_poly.type
_entity_poly.pdbx_seq_one_letter_code
_entity_poly.pdbx_strand_id
1 'polypeptide(L)'
;MRRRFRFFLQILFLSLLFFSFSDLFSQQTPEEFWIQEGEILLENKKYSEAKDLAESVLSQNPIESRAEFLLTRAWMGLGKEEIQKGNRKAAKEYLEKAYKNWPLNEGLRKELSDLQSPVNVTERKNVPARVYSPPAYPEFKESLDSLREEIRQWRTEISDWRKDSETSDFQRSIFYALLAQLVLQILGFYWIQKHS
;
A
#
# COMPACT_ATOMS: atom_id res chain seq x y z
N MET A 1 3.03 33.72 -44.84
CA MET A 1 3.97 33.08 -43.88
C MET A 1 3.67 33.35 -42.41
N ARG A 2 3.57 34.60 -41.94
CA ARG A 2 3.42 34.92 -40.50
C ARG A 2 2.25 34.25 -39.76
N ARG A 3 1.08 34.07 -40.39
CA ARG A 3 -0.06 33.38 -39.77
C ARG A 3 0.21 31.88 -39.54
N ARG A 4 0.81 31.20 -40.52
CA ARG A 4 1.14 29.77 -40.46
C ARG A 4 2.19 29.46 -39.37
N PHE A 5 3.15 30.36 -39.19
CA PHE A 5 4.17 30.24 -38.14
C PHE A 5 3.60 30.42 -36.73
N ARG A 6 2.62 31.32 -36.55
CA ARG A 6 1.93 31.50 -35.25
C ARG A 6 1.08 30.29 -34.87
N PHE A 7 0.40 29.66 -35.82
CA PHE A 7 -0.34 28.43 -35.59
C PHE A 7 0.59 27.27 -35.19
N PHE A 8 1.75 27.14 -35.85
CA PHE A 8 2.74 26.13 -35.50
C PHE A 8 3.28 26.29 -34.07
N LEU A 9 3.64 27.52 -33.67
CA LEU A 9 4.09 27.84 -32.32
C LEU A 9 3.02 27.58 -31.25
N GLN A 10 1.74 27.83 -31.54
CA GLN A 10 0.65 27.53 -30.62
C GLN A 10 0.46 26.03 -30.41
N ILE A 11 0.52 25.23 -31.47
CA ILE A 11 0.43 23.76 -31.37
C ILE A 11 1.61 23.19 -30.59
N LEU A 12 2.82 23.70 -30.84
CA LEU A 12 4.03 23.32 -30.09
C LEU A 12 3.89 23.64 -28.59
N PHE A 13 3.37 24.82 -28.26
CA PHE A 13 3.16 25.26 -26.87
C PHE A 13 2.11 24.41 -26.15
N LEU A 14 0.98 24.11 -26.81
CA LEU A 14 -0.06 23.22 -26.27
C LEU A 14 0.46 21.79 -26.05
N SER A 15 1.33 21.30 -26.94
CA SER A 15 1.97 19.98 -26.77
C SER A 15 2.95 19.94 -25.60
N LEU A 16 3.75 21.01 -25.40
CA LEU A 16 4.63 21.16 -24.23
C LEU A 16 3.86 21.22 -22.90
N LEU A 17 2.71 21.91 -22.91
CA LEU A 17 1.80 21.93 -21.78
C LEU A 17 1.27 20.52 -21.48
N PHE A 18 0.78 19.80 -22.49
CA PHE A 18 0.26 18.44 -22.32
C PHE A 18 1.31 17.48 -21.72
N PHE A 19 2.56 17.57 -22.16
CA PHE A 19 3.67 16.75 -21.64
C PHE A 19 4.05 17.09 -20.19
N SER A 20 3.82 18.33 -19.76
CA SER A 20 4.04 18.73 -18.36
C SER A 20 2.94 18.20 -17.42
N PHE A 21 1.78 17.80 -17.97
CA PHE A 21 0.66 17.25 -17.20
C PHE A 21 0.61 15.72 -17.22
N SER A 22 1.37 15.02 -18.08
CA SER A 22 1.32 13.55 -18.14
C SER A 22 1.88 12.87 -16.89
N ASP A 23 2.82 13.50 -16.17
CA ASP A 23 3.38 12.97 -14.91
C ASP A 23 2.34 12.95 -13.77
N LEU A 24 1.28 13.77 -13.86
CA LEU A 24 0.20 13.78 -12.86
C LEU A 24 -0.80 12.65 -13.05
N PHE A 25 -0.73 11.93 -14.17
CA PHE A 25 -1.54 10.75 -14.45
C PHE A 25 -0.68 9.49 -14.45
N SER A 26 0.15 9.31 -13.40
CA SER A 26 0.62 7.96 -13.07
C SER A 26 -0.61 7.11 -12.78
N GLN A 27 -0.89 6.19 -13.69
CA GLN A 27 -2.07 5.33 -13.66
C GLN A 27 -1.89 4.35 -12.51
N GLN A 28 -2.38 4.71 -11.30
CA GLN A 28 -2.37 3.82 -10.15
C GLN A 28 -2.93 2.47 -10.60
N THR A 29 -2.18 1.41 -10.34
CA THR A 29 -2.66 0.07 -10.66
C THR A 29 -3.93 -0.20 -9.84
N PRO A 30 -4.88 -1.02 -10.35
CA PRO A 30 -6.04 -1.42 -9.57
C PRO A 30 -5.66 -1.98 -8.20
N GLU A 31 -4.47 -2.59 -8.08
CA GLU A 31 -3.91 -3.09 -6.82
C GLU A 31 -3.58 -1.97 -5.83
N GLU A 32 -2.84 -0.95 -6.26
CA GLU A 32 -2.46 0.17 -5.41
C GLU A 32 -3.65 0.98 -4.93
N PHE A 33 -4.69 1.08 -5.75
CA PHE A 33 -5.91 1.81 -5.41
C PHE A 33 -6.62 1.21 -4.17
N TRP A 34 -6.91 -0.09 -4.17
CA TRP A 34 -7.64 -0.68 -3.04
C TRP A 34 -6.79 -0.80 -1.78
N ILE A 35 -5.47 -0.94 -1.91
CA ILE A 35 -4.56 -0.93 -0.75
C ILE A 35 -4.61 0.44 -0.09
N GLN A 36 -4.48 1.51 -0.88
CA GLN A 36 -4.51 2.87 -0.37
C GLN A 36 -5.87 3.19 0.27
N GLU A 37 -6.97 2.82 -0.39
CA GLU A 37 -8.31 2.99 0.16
C GLU A 37 -8.49 2.22 1.47
N GLY A 38 -8.01 0.98 1.54
CA GLY A 38 -8.05 0.16 2.75
C GLY A 38 -7.32 0.81 3.93
N GLU A 39 -6.13 1.36 3.70
CA GLU A 39 -5.38 2.08 4.74
C GLU A 39 -6.12 3.34 5.21
N ILE A 40 -6.69 4.11 4.29
CA ILE A 40 -7.51 5.30 4.61
C ILE A 40 -8.73 4.90 5.46
N LEU A 41 -9.40 3.79 5.13
CA LEU A 41 -10.54 3.29 5.93
C LEU A 41 -10.10 2.91 7.35
N LEU A 42 -8.95 2.25 7.50
CA LEU A 42 -8.40 1.91 8.82
C LEU A 42 -8.03 3.15 9.64
N GLU A 43 -7.40 4.16 9.03
CA GLU A 43 -7.05 5.43 9.69
C GLU A 43 -8.30 6.18 10.17
N ASN A 44 -9.35 6.16 9.35
CA ASN A 44 -10.66 6.73 9.68
C ASN A 44 -11.49 5.88 10.64
N LYS A 45 -10.94 4.76 11.16
CA LYS A 45 -11.63 3.80 12.04
C LYS A 45 -12.88 3.18 11.43
N LYS A 46 -13.00 3.17 10.11
CA LYS A 46 -14.11 2.54 9.36
C LYS A 46 -13.82 1.05 9.18
N TYR A 47 -13.72 0.31 10.28
CA TYR A 47 -13.22 -1.06 10.25
C TYR A 47 -14.14 -2.04 9.52
N SER A 48 -15.46 -1.81 9.53
CA SER A 48 -16.40 -2.64 8.74
C SER A 48 -16.16 -2.49 7.24
N GLU A 49 -16.04 -1.23 6.76
CA GLU A 49 -15.78 -0.94 5.35
C GLU A 49 -14.42 -1.52 4.91
N ALA A 50 -13.39 -1.38 5.75
CA ALA A 50 -12.06 -1.97 5.49
C ALA A 50 -12.11 -3.50 5.41
N LYS A 51 -12.92 -4.14 6.27
CA LYS A 51 -13.13 -5.60 6.28
C LYS A 51 -13.80 -6.06 4.98
N ASP A 52 -14.87 -5.38 4.56
CA ASP A 52 -15.61 -5.73 3.35
C ASP A 52 -14.77 -5.51 2.08
N LEU A 53 -13.97 -4.43 2.03
CA LEU A 53 -13.02 -4.20 0.95
C LEU A 53 -11.99 -5.34 0.84
N ALA A 54 -11.39 -5.74 1.96
CA ALA A 54 -10.41 -6.82 1.98
C ALA A 54 -11.02 -8.18 1.59
N GLU A 55 -12.23 -8.50 2.06
CA GLU A 55 -12.97 -9.71 1.67
C GLU A 55 -13.29 -9.70 0.16
N SER A 56 -13.64 -8.54 -0.41
CA SER A 56 -13.86 -8.40 -1.85
C SER A 56 -12.59 -8.71 -2.64
N VAL A 57 -11.44 -8.22 -2.20
CA VAL A 57 -10.15 -8.48 -2.88
C VAL A 57 -9.78 -9.97 -2.76
N LEU A 58 -9.89 -10.55 -1.57
CA LEU A 58 -9.57 -11.97 -1.34
C LEU A 58 -10.52 -12.92 -2.09
N SER A 59 -11.75 -12.50 -2.39
CA SER A 59 -12.67 -13.28 -3.23
C SER A 59 -12.16 -13.46 -4.66
N GLN A 60 -11.38 -12.49 -5.16
CA GLN A 60 -10.79 -12.51 -6.50
C GLN A 60 -9.37 -13.12 -6.49
N ASN A 61 -8.58 -12.79 -5.46
CA ASN A 61 -7.23 -13.31 -5.26
C ASN A 61 -7.03 -13.78 -3.81
N PRO A 62 -7.28 -15.08 -3.52
CA PRO A 62 -7.23 -15.61 -2.16
C PRO A 62 -5.83 -15.64 -1.51
N ILE A 63 -4.76 -15.41 -2.27
CA ILE A 63 -3.37 -15.51 -1.80
C ILE A 63 -2.76 -14.10 -1.63
N GLU A 64 -3.58 -13.05 -1.74
CA GLU A 64 -3.12 -11.67 -1.61
C GLU A 64 -2.80 -11.32 -0.14
N SER A 65 -1.53 -11.48 0.21
CA SER A 65 -1.02 -11.23 1.57
C SER A 65 -1.35 -9.84 2.12
N ARG A 66 -1.41 -8.80 1.26
CA ARG A 66 -1.76 -7.44 1.68
C ARG A 66 -3.22 -7.31 2.07
N ALA A 67 -4.11 -8.00 1.35
CA ALA A 67 -5.53 -8.03 1.66
C ALA A 67 -5.79 -8.85 2.94
N GLU A 68 -5.07 -9.95 3.16
CA GLU A 68 -5.13 -10.69 4.42
C GLU A 68 -4.65 -9.85 5.61
N PHE A 69 -3.60 -9.05 5.42
CA PHE A 69 -3.10 -8.14 6.44
C PHE A 69 -4.11 -7.02 6.75
N LEU A 70 -4.70 -6.41 5.71
CA LEU A 70 -5.76 -5.40 5.83
C LEU A 70 -6.97 -5.97 6.60
N LEU A 71 -7.42 -7.17 6.24
CA LEU A 71 -8.52 -7.88 6.89
C LEU A 71 -8.23 -8.14 8.37
N THR A 72 -7.00 -8.59 8.67
CA THR A 72 -6.56 -8.86 10.05
C THR A 72 -6.61 -7.57 10.90
N ARG A 73 -6.12 -6.45 10.36
CA ARG A 73 -6.19 -5.14 11.04
C ARG A 73 -7.63 -4.65 11.22
N ALA A 74 -8.50 -4.89 10.24
CA ALA A 74 -9.92 -4.56 10.34
C ALA A 74 -10.61 -5.35 11.47
N TRP A 75 -10.36 -6.66 11.58
CA TRP A 75 -10.87 -7.47 12.69
C TRP A 75 -10.35 -7.00 14.06
N MET A 76 -9.08 -6.60 14.15
CA MET A 76 -8.54 -6.01 15.38
C MET A 76 -9.28 -4.73 15.78
N GLY A 77 -9.55 -3.86 14.81
CA GLY A 77 -10.33 -2.63 15.03
C GLY A 77 -11.76 -2.91 15.49
N LEU A 78 -12.47 -3.80 14.78
CA LEU A 78 -13.82 -4.23 15.15
C LEU A 78 -13.86 -4.87 16.55
N GLY A 79 -12.88 -5.71 16.87
CA GLY A 79 -12.74 -6.29 18.20
C GLY A 79 -12.67 -5.22 19.29
N LYS A 80 -11.85 -4.18 19.08
CA LYS A 80 -11.71 -3.05 20.02
C LYS A 80 -12.98 -2.22 20.13
N GLU A 81 -13.70 -1.99 19.04
CA GLU A 81 -14.98 -1.29 19.09
C GLU A 81 -16.04 -2.08 19.87
N GLU A 82 -16.13 -3.39 19.64
CA GLU A 82 -17.07 -4.24 20.38
C GLU A 82 -16.73 -4.32 21.88
N ILE A 83 -15.44 -4.26 22.25
CA ILE A 83 -15.03 -4.11 23.66
C ILE A 83 -15.57 -2.79 24.23
N GLN A 84 -15.43 -1.68 23.51
CA GLN A 84 -15.92 -0.37 23.95
C GLN A 84 -17.45 -0.34 24.08
N LYS A 85 -18.16 -1.06 23.21
CA LYS A 85 -19.62 -1.25 23.28
C LYS A 85 -20.06 -2.20 24.39
N GLY A 86 -19.12 -2.89 25.05
CA GLY A 86 -19.40 -3.90 26.07
C GLY A 86 -19.79 -5.27 25.52
N ASN A 87 -19.77 -5.46 24.19
CA ASN A 87 -20.09 -6.71 23.53
C ASN A 87 -18.88 -7.66 23.49
N ARG A 88 -18.56 -8.22 24.66
CA ARG A 88 -17.40 -9.12 24.83
C ARG A 88 -17.42 -10.35 23.93
N LYS A 89 -18.60 -10.87 23.59
CA LYS A 89 -18.74 -12.06 22.75
C LYS A 89 -18.30 -11.77 21.31
N ALA A 90 -18.87 -10.72 20.70
CA ALA A 90 -18.49 -10.33 19.34
C ALA A 90 -17.03 -9.88 19.27
N ALA A 91 -16.55 -9.17 20.29
CA ALA A 91 -15.14 -8.79 20.40
C ALA A 91 -14.20 -10.02 20.35
N LYS A 92 -14.52 -11.06 21.13
CA LYS A 92 -13.76 -12.30 21.15
C LYS A 92 -13.73 -12.97 19.78
N GLU A 93 -14.87 -13.05 19.10
CA GLU A 93 -14.96 -13.67 17.77
C GLU A 93 -14.07 -12.96 16.74
N TYR A 94 -14.06 -11.62 16.71
CA TYR A 94 -13.19 -10.87 15.80
C TYR A 94 -11.71 -11.02 16.15
N LEU A 95 -11.35 -10.94 17.44
CA LEU A 95 -9.96 -11.06 17.87
C LEU A 95 -9.40 -12.47 17.68
N GLU A 96 -10.22 -13.52 17.82
CA GLU A 96 -9.81 -14.89 17.51
C GLU A 96 -9.51 -15.08 16.02
N LYS A 97 -10.31 -14.47 15.14
CA LYS A 97 -10.04 -14.47 13.69
C LYS A 97 -8.71 -13.77 13.39
N ALA A 98 -8.48 -12.60 13.98
CA ALA A 98 -7.21 -11.88 13.82
C ALA A 98 -6.02 -12.68 14.36
N TYR A 99 -6.18 -13.36 15.50
CA TYR A 99 -5.11 -14.14 16.12
C TYR A 99 -4.68 -15.35 15.29
N LYS A 100 -5.62 -16.01 14.59
CA LYS A 100 -5.29 -17.11 13.67
C LYS A 100 -4.34 -16.68 12.56
N ASN A 101 -4.52 -15.47 12.04
CA ASN A 101 -3.67 -14.91 10.98
C ASN A 101 -2.38 -14.28 11.52
N TRP A 102 -2.37 -13.84 12.78
CA TRP A 102 -1.21 -13.19 13.39
C TRP A 102 -0.91 -13.71 14.82
N PRO A 103 -0.50 -14.98 14.96
CA PRO A 103 -0.38 -15.64 16.27
C PRO A 103 0.76 -15.10 17.13
N LEU A 104 1.76 -14.45 16.52
CA LEU A 104 2.91 -13.85 17.20
C LEU A 104 2.63 -12.43 17.72
N ASN A 105 1.43 -11.90 17.54
CA ASN A 105 1.07 -10.58 18.05
C ASN A 105 0.77 -10.64 19.56
N GLU A 106 1.71 -10.17 20.37
CA GLU A 106 1.58 -10.16 21.83
C GLU A 106 0.39 -9.32 22.33
N GLY A 107 0.05 -8.25 21.62
CA GLY A 107 -1.09 -7.39 21.93
C GLY A 107 -2.42 -8.13 21.81
N LEU A 108 -2.61 -8.85 20.69
CA LEU A 108 -3.79 -9.70 20.48
C LEU A 108 -3.92 -10.79 21.53
N ARG A 109 -2.82 -11.46 21.88
CA ARG A 109 -2.80 -12.51 22.91
C ARG A 109 -3.25 -11.97 24.27
N LYS A 110 -2.77 -10.77 24.62
CA LYS A 110 -3.14 -10.10 25.87
C LYS A 110 -4.63 -9.71 25.88
N GLU A 111 -5.10 -9.05 24.83
CA GLU A 111 -6.52 -8.65 24.71
C GLU A 111 -7.48 -9.85 24.78
N LEU A 112 -7.13 -10.98 24.14
CA LEU A 112 -7.90 -12.22 24.24
C LEU A 112 -7.89 -12.81 25.65
N SER A 113 -6.75 -12.77 26.35
CA SER A 113 -6.63 -13.26 27.72
C SER A 113 -7.48 -12.42 28.69
N ASP A 114 -7.45 -11.09 28.53
CA ASP A 114 -8.23 -10.15 29.33
C ASP A 114 -9.76 -10.37 29.14
N LEU A 115 -10.18 -10.73 27.93
CA LEU A 115 -11.58 -11.08 27.62
C LEU A 115 -12.03 -12.42 28.19
N GLN A 116 -11.12 -13.40 28.28
CA GLN A 116 -11.39 -14.72 28.85
C GLN A 116 -11.44 -14.68 30.39
N SER A 117 -10.74 -13.73 31.01
CA SER A 117 -10.82 -13.55 32.45
C SER A 117 -12.22 -13.06 32.88
N PRO A 118 -12.89 -13.73 33.84
CA PRO A 118 -14.08 -13.18 34.45
C PRO A 118 -13.69 -11.87 35.13
N VAL A 119 -14.47 -10.81 34.92
CA VAL A 119 -14.19 -9.45 35.42
C VAL A 119 -14.23 -9.46 36.95
N ASN A 120 -13.12 -9.81 37.57
CA ASN A 120 -12.79 -9.35 38.90
C ASN A 120 -12.10 -8.01 38.71
N VAL A 121 -12.86 -6.94 38.96
CA VAL A 121 -12.31 -5.61 39.19
C VAL A 121 -11.40 -5.71 40.42
N THR A 122 -10.15 -6.07 40.21
CA THR A 122 -9.11 -5.94 41.22
C THR A 122 -8.05 -5.06 40.61
N GLU A 123 -8.07 -3.81 41.08
CA GLU A 123 -7.00 -2.82 41.12
C GLU A 123 -5.76 -3.11 40.26
N ARG A 124 -5.41 -2.11 39.43
CA ARG A 124 -4.08 -1.92 38.88
C ARG A 124 -3.02 -2.01 39.98
N LYS A 125 -2.58 -3.21 40.34
CA LYS A 125 -1.34 -3.42 41.07
C LYS A 125 -0.22 -3.33 40.05
N ASN A 126 0.60 -2.30 40.22
CA ASN A 126 1.93 -2.18 39.63
C ASN A 126 2.68 -3.52 39.83
N VAL A 127 2.71 -4.34 38.79
CA VAL A 127 3.67 -5.44 38.69
C VAL A 127 4.92 -4.82 38.07
N PRO A 128 6.07 -4.76 38.78
CA PRO A 128 7.29 -4.35 38.13
C PRO A 128 7.55 -5.32 36.99
N ALA A 129 7.69 -4.78 35.78
CA ALA A 129 8.10 -5.55 34.61
C ALA A 129 9.40 -6.28 34.97
N ARG A 130 9.32 -7.59 35.20
CA ARG A 130 10.49 -8.43 35.20
C ARG A 130 10.94 -8.46 33.75
N VAL A 131 11.81 -7.53 33.40
CA VAL A 131 12.61 -7.55 32.18
C VAL A 131 13.34 -8.89 32.21
N TYR A 132 12.78 -9.87 31.52
CA TYR A 132 13.51 -11.06 31.16
C TYR A 132 14.59 -10.58 30.19
N SER A 133 15.77 -10.28 30.72
CA SER A 133 16.98 -10.21 29.90
C SER A 133 17.22 -11.64 29.41
N PRO A 134 17.11 -11.93 28.11
CA PRO A 134 17.51 -13.22 27.58
C PRO A 134 19.00 -13.43 27.89
N PRO A 135 19.44 -14.64 28.26
CA PRO A 135 20.86 -14.93 28.39
C PRO A 135 21.58 -14.53 27.09
N ALA A 136 22.63 -13.74 27.24
CA ALA A 136 23.41 -13.22 26.12
C ALA A 136 24.17 -14.36 25.44
N TYR A 137 23.60 -14.91 24.37
CA TYR A 137 24.32 -15.76 23.42
C TYR A 137 24.95 -14.85 22.36
N PRO A 138 26.25 -14.54 22.42
CA PRO A 138 26.89 -13.61 21.48
C PRO A 138 26.79 -14.10 20.03
N GLU A 139 26.88 -15.42 19.80
CA GLU A 139 26.74 -16.05 18.48
C GLU A 139 25.34 -15.87 17.87
N PHE A 140 24.29 -15.90 18.70
CA PHE A 140 22.91 -15.66 18.24
C PHE A 140 22.70 -14.18 17.91
N LYS A 141 23.32 -13.28 18.68
CA LYS A 141 23.25 -11.85 18.40
C LYS A 141 23.96 -11.50 17.10
N GLU A 142 25.13 -12.09 16.86
CA GLU A 142 25.89 -11.89 15.63
C GLU A 142 25.14 -12.40 14.39
N SER A 143 24.51 -13.58 14.48
CA SER A 143 23.67 -14.09 13.39
C SER A 143 22.41 -13.23 13.16
N LEU A 144 21.79 -12.67 14.20
CA LEU A 144 20.69 -11.72 14.05
C LEU A 144 21.13 -10.40 13.41
N ASP A 145 22.28 -9.87 13.81
CA ASP A 145 22.81 -8.63 13.25
C ASP A 145 23.18 -8.83 11.76
N SER A 146 23.77 -9.98 11.40
CA SER A 146 24.02 -10.37 10.00
C SER A 146 22.74 -10.45 9.17
N LEU A 147 21.73 -11.16 9.68
CA LEU A 147 20.46 -11.35 8.99
C LEU A 147 19.72 -10.02 8.82
N ARG A 148 19.83 -9.12 9.81
CA ARG A 148 19.29 -7.77 9.75
C ARG A 148 19.92 -6.93 8.64
N GLU A 149 21.22 -7.03 8.45
CA GLU A 149 21.93 -6.34 7.37
C GLU A 149 21.57 -6.93 6.00
N GLU A 150 21.44 -8.26 5.87
CA GLU A 150 20.96 -8.90 4.64
C GLU A 150 19.55 -8.43 4.26
N ILE A 151 18.61 -8.38 5.21
CA ILE A 151 17.26 -7.84 4.99
C ILE A 151 17.33 -6.37 4.54
N ARG A 152 18.23 -5.59 5.15
CA ARG A 152 18.39 -4.17 4.80
C ARG A 152 18.90 -4.02 3.38
N GLN A 153 19.88 -4.83 2.99
CA GLN A 153 20.44 -4.85 1.65
C GLN A 153 19.39 -5.26 0.60
N TRP A 154 18.63 -6.33 0.84
CA TRP A 154 17.55 -6.74 -0.07
C TRP A 154 16.46 -5.68 -0.19
N ARG A 155 16.13 -4.99 0.91
CA ARG A 155 15.16 -3.89 0.86
C ARG A 155 15.64 -2.74 -0.02
N THR A 156 16.91 -2.36 0.06
CA THR A 156 17.48 -1.32 -0.82
C THR A 156 17.50 -1.79 -2.26
N GLU A 157 17.92 -3.03 -2.51
CA GLU A 157 17.99 -3.59 -3.86
C GLU A 157 16.60 -3.64 -4.52
N ILE A 158 15.57 -4.12 -3.83
CA ILE A 158 14.18 -4.14 -4.32
C ILE A 158 13.67 -2.72 -4.61
N SER A 159 14.03 -1.74 -3.77
CA SER A 159 13.67 -0.34 -4.00
C SER A 159 14.31 0.21 -5.28
N ASP A 160 15.56 -0.16 -5.54
CA ASP A 160 16.29 0.27 -6.74
C ASP A 160 15.71 -0.41 -7.99
N TRP A 161 15.46 -1.73 -7.97
CA TRP A 161 14.79 -2.46 -9.05
C TRP A 161 13.42 -1.86 -9.41
N ARG A 162 12.63 -1.45 -8.41
CA ARG A 162 11.32 -0.81 -8.64
C ARG A 162 11.48 0.53 -9.35
N LYS A 163 12.44 1.34 -8.90
CA LYS A 163 12.72 2.67 -9.49
C LYS A 163 13.27 2.56 -10.91
N ASP A 164 14.10 1.56 -11.18
CA ASP A 164 14.62 1.28 -12.52
C ASP A 164 13.53 0.76 -13.47
N SER A 165 12.58 -0.04 -12.97
CA SER A 165 11.41 -0.48 -13.74
C SER A 165 10.49 0.69 -14.10
N GLU A 166 10.16 1.55 -13.14
CA GLU A 166 9.32 2.73 -13.37
C GLU A 166 9.97 3.71 -14.37
N THR A 167 11.28 3.95 -14.23
CA THR A 167 12.00 4.84 -15.16
C THR A 167 12.12 4.26 -16.57
N SER A 168 12.29 2.95 -16.71
CA SER A 168 12.31 2.26 -18.01
C SER A 168 10.96 2.34 -18.73
N ASP A 169 9.86 2.05 -18.04
CA ASP A 169 8.53 2.10 -18.64
C ASP A 169 8.10 3.53 -18.98
N PHE A 170 8.49 4.50 -18.14
CA PHE A 170 8.33 5.92 -18.42
C PHE A 170 9.12 6.36 -19.67
N GLN A 171 10.37 5.92 -19.82
CA GLN A 171 11.16 6.24 -21.01
C GLN A 171 10.56 5.65 -22.30
N ARG A 172 10.01 4.43 -22.22
CA ARG A 172 9.33 3.79 -23.37
C ARG A 172 8.07 4.56 -23.75
N SER A 173 7.26 4.99 -22.79
CA SER A 173 6.03 5.75 -23.07
C SER A 173 6.33 7.09 -23.74
N ILE A 174 7.36 7.80 -23.27
CA ILE A 174 7.85 9.04 -23.89
C ILE A 174 8.30 8.79 -25.34
N PHE A 175 9.06 7.72 -25.58
CA PHE A 175 9.55 7.38 -26.91
C PHE A 175 8.40 7.15 -27.90
N TYR A 176 7.38 6.37 -27.51
CA TYR A 176 6.21 6.13 -28.36
C TYR A 176 5.37 7.39 -28.61
N ALA A 177 5.23 8.25 -27.60
CA ALA A 177 4.54 9.53 -27.75
C ALA A 177 5.24 10.45 -28.76
N LEU A 178 6.58 10.55 -28.70
CA LEU A 178 7.38 11.31 -29.65
C LEU A 178 7.27 10.72 -31.08
N LEU A 179 7.31 9.40 -31.22
CA LEU A 179 7.15 8.72 -32.50
C LEU A 179 5.78 9.01 -33.13
N ALA A 180 4.70 8.90 -32.35
CA ALA A 180 3.33 9.18 -32.80
C ALA A 180 3.17 10.65 -33.23
N GLN A 181 3.79 11.57 -32.49
CA GLN A 181 3.76 12.99 -32.83
C GLN A 181 4.51 13.29 -34.13
N LEU A 182 5.65 12.62 -34.37
CA LEU A 182 6.41 12.76 -35.60
C LEU A 182 5.62 12.22 -36.81
N VAL A 183 4.92 11.10 -36.65
CA VAL A 183 4.01 10.56 -37.69
C VAL A 183 2.89 11.54 -38.02
N LEU A 184 2.26 12.15 -37.01
CA LEU A 184 1.22 13.16 -37.21
C LEU A 184 1.73 14.39 -37.97
N GLN A 185 2.96 14.84 -37.69
CA GLN A 185 3.58 15.95 -38.41
C GLN A 185 3.83 15.62 -39.88
N ILE A 186 4.32 14.41 -40.17
CA ILE A 186 4.54 13.94 -41.56
C ILE A 186 3.20 13.86 -42.31
N LEU A 187 2.17 13.28 -41.69
CA LEU A 187 0.83 13.18 -42.28
C LEU A 187 0.21 14.56 -42.55
N GLY A 188 0.35 15.49 -41.61
CA GLY A 188 -0.12 16.87 -41.77
C GLY A 188 0.61 17.59 -42.90
N PHE A 189 1.92 17.41 -43.02
CA PHE A 189 2.71 17.99 -44.11
C PHE A 189 2.30 17.42 -45.49
N TYR A 190 2.12 16.10 -45.58
CA TYR A 190 1.65 15.42 -46.79
C TYR A 190 0.26 15.92 -47.22
N TRP A 191 -0.65 16.10 -46.26
CA TRP A 191 -1.99 16.61 -46.54
C TRP A 191 -1.98 18.06 -47.06
N ILE A 192 -1.13 18.92 -46.49
CA ILE A 192 -0.95 20.30 -46.95
C ILE A 192 -0.38 20.34 -48.38
N GLN A 193 0.55 19.45 -48.72
CA GLN A 193 1.15 19.40 -50.06
C GLN A 193 0.17 18.90 -51.14
N LYS A 194 -0.75 17.99 -50.78
CA LYS A 194 -1.76 17.45 -51.71
C LYS A 194 -2.91 18.42 -52.02
N HIS A 195 -3.17 19.39 -51.13
CA HIS A 195 -4.28 20.33 -51.24
C HIS A 195 -3.83 21.78 -51.42
N SER A 196 -2.55 21.98 -51.75
CA SER A 196 -2.00 23.26 -52.21
C SER A 196 -1.65 23.18 -53.70
#